data_AF-A0A2V2N2D8-F1
#
_entry.id   AF-A0A2V2N2D8-F1
#
_cell.length_a   1.000
_cell.length_b   1.000
_cell.length_c   1.000
_cell.angle_alpha   90.00
_cell.angle_beta   90.00
_cell.angle_gamma   90.00
#
_symmetry.space_group_name_H-M   'P 1'
#
loop_
_entity.id
_entity.type
_entity.pdbx_description
1 polymer ?
#
loop_
_entity_poly.entity_id
_entity_poly.type
_entity_poly.pdbx_seq_one_letter_code
_entity_poly.pdbx_strand_id
1 'polypeptide(L)'
;MDEVGCTFLTESRVQAAQVSDLNTTGMLQNGSYEISRVVGSGLTGGTVVNGSGMIGFGSQFEGNDTQKTRGFVSGNMSVRDFVSYGGRL
;
A
#
# COMPACT_ATOMS: atom_id res chain seq x y z
N MET A 1 -4.61 -26.90 -13.52
CA MET A 1 -3.91 -26.35 -12.35
C MET A 1 -3.79 -24.86 -12.64
N ASP A 2 -4.75 -24.07 -12.17
CA ASP A 2 -4.71 -22.62 -12.35
C ASP A 2 -3.68 -22.05 -11.38
N GLU A 3 -2.58 -21.56 -11.93
CA GLU A 3 -1.50 -20.94 -11.18
C GLU A 3 -2.00 -19.57 -10.70
N VAL A 4 -2.30 -19.46 -9.41
CA VAL A 4 -2.65 -18.20 -8.74
C VAL A 4 -1.39 -17.33 -8.71
N GLY A 5 -1.18 -16.57 -9.78
CA GLY A 5 -0.02 -15.69 -9.96
C GLY A 5 -0.35 -14.27 -9.53
N CYS A 6 0.33 -13.78 -8.51
CA CYS A 6 0.37 -12.35 -8.20
C CYS A 6 1.74 -11.81 -8.61
N THR A 7 1.77 -10.81 -9.48
CA THR A 7 3.03 -10.17 -9.91
C THR A 7 2.99 -8.72 -9.49
N PHE A 8 3.94 -8.33 -8.63
CA PHE A 8 4.09 -6.97 -8.13
C PHE A 8 5.49 -6.46 -8.40
N LEU A 9 5.57 -5.21 -8.84
CA LEU A 9 6.79 -4.43 -8.85
C LEU A 9 6.68 -3.43 -7.71
N THR A 10 7.60 -3.51 -6.75
CA THR A 10 7.66 -2.60 -5.61
C THR A 10 8.95 -1.80 -5.69
N GLU A 11 8.84 -0.48 -5.65
CA GLU A 11 9.97 0.43 -5.62
C GLU A 11 9.88 1.30 -4.36
N SER A 12 10.97 1.37 -3.60
CA SER A 12 11.13 2.29 -2.48
C SER A 12 12.21 3.32 -2.80
N ARG A 13 11.91 4.60 -2.58
CA ARG A 13 12.87 5.70 -2.74
C ARG A 13 12.84 6.61 -1.52
N VAL A 14 14.02 6.96 -1.01
CA VAL A 14 14.19 8.01 0.00
C VAL A 14 14.68 9.25 -0.75
N GLN A 15 13.83 10.25 -0.93
CA GLN A 15 14.15 11.46 -1.73
C GLN A 15 14.86 12.53 -0.91
N ALA A 16 14.56 12.63 0.39
CA ALA A 16 15.18 13.55 1.34
C ALA A 16 15.18 12.91 2.74
N ALA A 17 15.93 13.47 3.70
CA ALA A 17 16.01 12.94 5.07
C ALA A 17 14.65 12.76 5.77
N GLN A 18 13.58 13.35 5.23
CA GLN A 18 12.22 13.29 5.76
C GLN A 18 11.17 12.82 4.74
N VAL A 19 11.54 12.46 3.50
CA VAL A 19 10.55 12.02 2.49
C VAL A 19 10.90 10.64 1.97
N SER A 20 9.98 9.69 2.17
CA SER A 20 10.08 8.32 1.64
C SER A 20 8.85 7.97 0.81
N ASP A 21 9.07 7.35 -0.34
CA ASP A 21 8.02 6.86 -1.22
C ASP A 21 8.08 5.34 -1.36
N LEU A 22 6.93 4.69 -1.33
CA LEU A 22 6.74 3.27 -1.57
C LEU A 22 5.66 3.10 -2.63
N ASN A 23 6.06 2.65 -3.83
CA ASN A 23 5.16 2.42 -4.94
C ASN A 23 5.05 0.92 -5.22
N THR A 24 3.84 0.43 -5.39
CA THR A 24 3.56 -0.93 -5.84
C THR A 24 2.57 -0.93 -6.99
N THR A 25 2.93 -1.58 -8.09
CA THR A 25 2.05 -1.84 -9.22
C THR A 25 2.03 -3.32 -9.52
N GLY A 26 0.87 -3.86 -9.89
CA GLY A 26 0.79 -5.27 -10.21
C GLY A 26 -0.60 -5.77 -10.57
N MET A 27 -0.67 -7.07 -10.81
CA MET A 27 -1.91 -7.78 -11.11
C MET A 27 -2.17 -8.81 -10.01
N LEU A 28 -3.37 -8.74 -9.46
CA LEU A 28 -3.88 -9.65 -8.45
C LEU A 28 -4.86 -10.60 -9.15
N GLN A 29 -4.61 -11.91 -9.10
CA GLN A 29 -5.52 -12.92 -9.64
C GLN A 29 -6.14 -13.70 -8.47
N ASN A 30 -7.37 -13.37 -8.13
CA ASN A 30 -8.16 -14.03 -7.09
C ASN A 30 -7.42 -14.15 -5.74
N GLY A 31 -6.99 -13.01 -5.19
CA GLY A 31 -6.12 -12.99 -4.02
C GLY A 31 -6.31 -11.78 -3.12
N SER A 32 -5.36 -11.62 -2.20
CA SER A 32 -5.23 -10.47 -1.31
C SER A 32 -3.86 -9.83 -1.47
N TYR A 33 -3.83 -8.51 -1.52
CA TYR A 33 -2.62 -7.70 -1.40
C TYR A 33 -2.74 -6.86 -0.14
N GLU A 34 -1.72 -6.94 0.72
CA GLU A 34 -1.64 -6.16 1.94
C GLU A 34 -0.32 -5.39 1.97
N ILE A 35 -0.42 -4.09 2.27
CA ILE A 35 0.73 -3.24 2.52
C ILE A 35 0.59 -2.61 3.89
N SER A 36 1.59 -2.85 4.75
CA SER A 36 1.72 -2.18 6.05
C SER A 36 2.74 -1.07 5.96
N ARG A 37 2.45 0.04 6.63
CA ARG A 37 3.21 1.27 6.58
C ARG A 37 3.42 1.76 8.00
N VAL A 38 4.67 2.01 8.38
CA VAL A 38 5.03 2.52 9.69
C VAL A 38 5.78 3.83 9.47
N VAL A 39 5.20 4.91 9.97
CA VAL A 39 5.82 6.23 10.01
C VAL A 39 6.33 6.44 11.44
N GLY A 40 7.26 7.38 11.64
CA GLY A 40 7.73 7.75 12.97
C GLY A 40 6.58 8.11 13.95
N SER A 41 6.92 8.38 15.21
CA SER A 41 5.96 8.83 16.25
C SER A 41 4.77 7.91 16.59
N GLY A 42 4.72 6.69 16.04
CA GLY A 42 3.65 5.71 16.33
C GLY A 42 2.46 5.81 15.37
N LEU A 43 2.62 6.53 14.26
CA LEU A 43 1.67 6.53 13.15
C LEU A 43 1.90 5.30 12.27
N THR A 44 0.87 4.50 12.09
CA THR A 44 0.87 3.31 11.23
C THR A 44 -0.32 3.38 10.29
N GLY A 45 -0.23 2.69 9.17
CA GLY A 45 -1.37 2.52 8.29
C GLY A 45 -1.21 1.30 7.43
N GLY A 46 -2.28 0.93 6.73
CA GLY A 46 -2.22 -0.19 5.82
C GLY A 46 -3.35 -0.16 4.81
N THR A 47 -3.10 -0.79 3.66
CA THR A 47 -4.12 -1.01 2.65
C THR A 47 -4.25 -2.51 2.46
N VAL A 48 -5.48 -3.00 2.50
CA VAL A 48 -5.84 -4.36 2.12
C VAL A 48 -6.68 -4.28 0.87
N VAL A 49 -6.28 -5.01 -0.17
CA VAL A 49 -7.01 -5.15 -1.43
C VAL A 49 -7.32 -6.61 -1.66
N ASN A 50 -8.60 -6.94 -1.84
CA ASN A 50 -9.03 -8.32 -2.14
C ASN A 50 -9.77 -8.35 -3.48
N GLY A 51 -9.48 -9.37 -4.29
CA GLY A 51 -10.22 -9.65 -5.52
C GLY A 51 -9.30 -9.95 -6.71
N SER A 52 -9.75 -9.55 -7.89
CA SER A 52 -9.04 -9.77 -9.15
C SER A 52 -8.98 -8.51 -9.99
N GLY A 53 -7.77 -8.15 -10.44
CA GLY A 53 -7.56 -7.02 -11.34
C GLY A 53 -6.18 -6.38 -11.19
N MET A 54 -6.05 -5.14 -11.67
CA MET A 54 -4.81 -4.37 -11.60
C MET A 54 -4.81 -3.41 -10.43
N ILE A 55 -3.66 -3.32 -9.75
CA ILE A 55 -3.42 -2.36 -8.68
C ILE A 55 -2.25 -1.45 -9.04
N GLY A 56 -2.36 -0.18 -8.64
CA GLY A 56 -1.24 0.75 -8.63
C GLY A 56 -1.37 1.66 -7.42
N PHE A 57 -0.49 1.52 -6.45
CA PHE A 57 -0.46 2.30 -5.21
C PHE A 57 0.88 2.99 -5.06
N GLY A 58 0.83 4.19 -4.49
CA GLY A 58 1.97 4.94 -4.01
C GLY A 58 1.67 5.45 -2.61
N SER A 59 2.61 5.26 -1.70
CA SER A 59 2.56 5.81 -0.35
C SER A 59 3.75 6.72 -0.13
N GLN A 60 3.45 7.92 0.33
CA GLN A 60 4.41 8.96 0.63
C GLN A 60 4.37 9.24 2.14
N PHE A 61 5.56 9.32 2.72
CA PHE A 61 5.78 9.67 4.11
C PHE A 61 6.54 10.98 4.15
N GLU A 62 6.05 11.94 4.91
CA GLU A 62 6.69 13.24 5.10
C GLU A 62 6.88 13.51 6.59
N GLY A 63 8.14 13.55 7.03
CA GLY A 63 8.52 13.62 8.44
C GLY A 63 8.04 12.40 9.22
N ASN A 64 7.58 12.66 10.45
CA ASN A 64 7.14 11.61 11.37
C ASN A 64 5.60 11.48 11.45
N ASP A 65 4.85 12.48 11.01
CA ASP A 65 3.42 12.59 11.36
C ASP A 65 2.50 12.61 10.13
N THR A 66 3.05 12.57 8.92
CA THR A 66 2.26 12.64 7.68
C THR A 66 2.41 11.37 6.86
N GLN A 67 1.26 10.76 6.56
CA GLN A 67 1.12 9.62 5.68
C GLN A 67 0.11 9.93 4.59
N LYS A 68 0.46 9.61 3.35
CA LYS A 68 -0.39 9.85 2.19
C LYS A 68 -0.35 8.66 1.27
N THR A 69 -1.52 8.19 0.86
CA THR A 69 -1.65 7.10 -0.09
C THR A 69 -2.47 7.55 -1.29
N ARG A 70 -2.00 7.18 -2.48
CA ARG A 70 -2.61 7.49 -3.77
C ARG A 70 -2.52 6.27 -4.66
N GLY A 71 -3.46 6.13 -5.59
CA GLY A 71 -3.44 4.99 -6.49
C GLY A 71 -4.74 4.76 -7.23
N PHE A 72 -4.80 3.63 -7.91
CA PHE A 72 -5.99 3.11 -8.57
C PHE A 72 -6.09 1.60 -8.37
N VAL A 73 -7.33 1.12 -8.46
CA VAL A 73 -7.66 -0.30 -8.60
C VAL A 73 -8.61 -0.44 -9.79
N SER A 74 -8.42 -1.49 -10.59
CA SER A 74 -9.28 -1.79 -11.74
C SER A 74 -9.64 -3.26 -11.77
N GLY A 75 -10.92 -3.58 -11.64
CA GLY A 75 -11.44 -4.94 -11.63
C GLY A 75 -12.49 -5.13 -10.53
N ASN A 76 -12.83 -6.38 -10.24
CA ASN A 76 -13.71 -6.71 -9.11
C ASN A 76 -12.85 -6.81 -7.85
N MET A 77 -12.70 -5.68 -7.16
CA MET A 77 -11.86 -5.56 -5.98
C MET A 77 -12.55 -4.78 -4.87
N SER A 78 -12.23 -5.13 -3.64
CA SER A 78 -12.53 -4.34 -2.44
C SER A 78 -11.23 -3.74 -1.92
N VAL A 79 -11.29 -2.48 -1.48
CA VAL A 79 -10.15 -1.76 -0.91
C VAL A 79 -10.52 -1.28 0.48
N ARG A 80 -9.68 -1.61 1.46
CA ARG A 80 -9.76 -1.08 2.81
C ARG A 80 -8.44 -0.39 3.14
N ASP A 81 -8.48 0.93 3.28
CA ASP A 81 -7.36 1.73 3.75
C ASP A 81 -7.60 2.14 5.20
N PHE A 82 -6.56 2.10 6.03
CA PHE A 82 -6.64 2.48 7.44
C PHE A 82 -5.37 3.18 7.89
N VAL A 83 -5.54 4.03 8.89
CA VAL A 83 -4.47 4.75 9.59
C VAL A 83 -4.74 4.64 11.09
N SER A 84 -3.70 4.39 11.87
CA SER A 84 -3.74 4.23 13.31
C SER A 84 -2.61 5.02 13.95
N TYR A 85 -2.91 5.76 15.02
CA TYR A 85 -1.91 6.44 15.83
C TYR A 85 -1.90 5.86 17.25
N GLY A 86 -0.73 5.44 17.74
CA GLY A 86 -0.60 4.89 19.10
C GLY A 86 -1.33 3.56 19.31
N GLY A 87 -1.52 2.76 18.25
CA GLY A 87 -2.16 1.43 18.32
C GLY A 87 -3.69 1.45 18.36
N ARG A 88 -4.33 2.61 18.13
CA ARG A 88 -5.79 2.74 17.98
C ARG A 88 -6.16 2.87 16.50
N LEU A 89 -6.94 1.91 15.98
CA LEU A 89 -7.54 1.95 14.65
C LEU A 89 -8.78 2.84 14.62
#